data_AF-H3GUE5-F1
#
_entry.id   AF-H3GUE5-F1
#
_cell.length_a   1.000
_cell.length_b   1.000
_cell.length_c   1.000
_cell.angle_alpha   90.00
_cell.angle_beta   90.00
_cell.angle_gamma   90.00
#
_symmetry.space_group_name_H-M   'P 1'
#
loop_
_entity.id
_entity.type
_entity.pdbx_description
1 polymer ?
#
loop_
_entity_poly.entity_id
_entity_poly.type
_entity_poly.pdbx_seq_one_letter_code
_entity_poly.pdbx_strand_id
1 'polypeptide(L)'
;MMKLVCAIVGVAGSAFPVEIDADQLVGNLKDAIKGEKPNDLKDIDADKLQLFLAKTDGAWLSSLTEDVKKLKKGEKTALVEALTHKDKELQGEDPISEYLEGIDAPKVKQIHVLVVVPEGVSAPENKRKRKRMEDEDAPDAWIKAIKDEQVTELPSTCEDLREHLQRPLHVKVPVNDRLFLIVSTKNTTGELSSILDKVFEPDPRETRSDITAGILGSVIDPLGSGSEFATEDTYHHLWDSLIAMLLRRVSNGKFRRNTNASTSTDLYRPDLCFYYKNSNVCVVRGEEKASGELQVPVRELYEKLTWRYDAAPYVFGYAAVGLQVCLVAIRKDEMTERGAKVEIIETYDLGDLNGRLSFFLALLNLSTLFRPVVDLIQPLDILEYGTIERGNEHAK
;
A
#
# COMPACT_ATOMS: atom_id res chain seq x y z
N MET A 1 -14.99 -21.63 -46.75
CA MET A 1 -14.46 -21.69 -45.39
C MET A 1 -12.99 -22.10 -45.39
N MET A 2 -12.14 -21.31 -44.77
CA MET A 2 -10.71 -21.55 -44.60
C MET A 2 -10.32 -21.47 -43.13
N LYS A 3 -9.15 -22.02 -42.78
CA LYS A 3 -8.59 -21.98 -41.42
C LYS A 3 -7.35 -21.10 -41.40
N LEU A 4 -7.42 -19.99 -40.68
CA LEU A 4 -6.27 -19.14 -40.42
C LEU A 4 -5.73 -19.44 -39.02
N VAL A 5 -4.42 -19.51 -38.89
CA VAL A 5 -3.77 -19.59 -37.58
C VAL A 5 -3.36 -18.19 -37.17
N CYS A 6 -3.97 -17.69 -36.11
CA CYS A 6 -3.73 -16.38 -35.52
C CYS A 6 -2.74 -16.51 -34.37
N ALA A 7 -1.93 -15.46 -34.12
CA ALA A 7 -1.08 -15.36 -32.95
C ALA A 7 -1.15 -13.96 -32.34
N ILE A 8 -1.38 -13.87 -31.03
CA ILE A 8 -1.37 -12.58 -30.31
C ILE A 8 0.09 -12.19 -30.04
N VAL A 9 0.50 -11.04 -30.58
CA VAL A 9 1.87 -10.54 -30.49
C VAL A 9 2.18 -10.14 -29.04
N GLY A 10 3.30 -10.63 -28.50
CA GLY A 10 3.71 -10.36 -27.12
C GLY A 10 3.07 -11.27 -26.06
N VAL A 11 2.27 -12.26 -26.47
CA VAL A 11 1.65 -13.23 -25.55
C VAL A 11 2.20 -14.62 -25.83
N ALA A 12 2.76 -15.28 -24.81
CA ALA A 12 3.27 -16.64 -24.93
C ALA A 12 2.13 -17.65 -25.15
N GLY A 13 2.36 -18.64 -26.02
CA GLY A 13 1.38 -19.71 -26.28
C GLY A 13 0.11 -19.26 -27.00
N SER A 14 0.13 -18.10 -27.67
CA SER A 14 -1.06 -17.44 -28.21
C SER A 14 -1.47 -17.87 -29.62
N ALA A 15 -0.95 -18.98 -30.16
CA ALA A 15 -1.30 -19.45 -31.50
C ALA A 15 -2.61 -20.28 -31.47
N PHE A 16 -3.61 -19.91 -32.27
CA PHE A 16 -4.91 -20.61 -32.33
C PHE A 16 -5.51 -20.56 -33.73
N PRO A 17 -6.29 -21.57 -34.13
CA PRO A 17 -7.01 -21.55 -35.40
C PRO A 17 -8.27 -20.68 -35.30
N VAL A 18 -8.64 -20.05 -36.41
CA VAL A 18 -9.91 -19.34 -36.62
C VAL A 18 -10.48 -19.81 -37.96
N GLU A 19 -11.76 -20.17 -37.96
CA GLU A 19 -12.51 -20.53 -39.17
C GLU A 19 -13.25 -19.31 -39.72
N ILE A 20 -13.07 -19.01 -41.00
CA ILE A 20 -13.73 -17.88 -41.66
C ILE A 20 -13.87 -18.12 -43.17
N ASP A 21 -14.87 -17.50 -43.80
CA ASP A 21 -15.02 -17.50 -45.25
C ASP A 21 -14.23 -16.34 -45.90
N ALA A 22 -13.73 -16.55 -47.12
CA ALA A 22 -12.85 -15.59 -47.78
C ALA A 22 -13.58 -14.31 -48.24
N ASP A 23 -14.89 -14.37 -48.40
CA ASP A 23 -15.78 -13.26 -48.76
C ASP A 23 -16.24 -12.43 -47.53
N GLN A 24 -15.90 -12.86 -46.32
CA GLN A 24 -16.17 -12.09 -45.09
C GLN A 24 -15.23 -10.90 -44.96
N LEU A 25 -15.66 -9.90 -44.20
CA LEU A 25 -14.87 -8.71 -43.93
C LEU A 25 -13.83 -8.98 -42.84
N VAL A 26 -12.76 -8.19 -42.82
CA VAL A 26 -11.78 -8.20 -41.72
C VAL A 26 -12.45 -7.91 -40.37
N GLY A 27 -13.53 -7.12 -40.33
CA GLY A 27 -14.35 -6.93 -39.14
C GLY A 27 -14.90 -8.26 -38.57
N ASN A 28 -15.42 -9.13 -39.44
CA ASN A 28 -15.89 -10.47 -39.04
C ASN A 28 -14.73 -11.34 -38.52
N LEU A 29 -13.52 -11.18 -39.07
CA LEU A 29 -12.33 -11.86 -38.57
C LEU A 29 -11.95 -11.39 -37.16
N LYS A 30 -12.06 -10.09 -36.87
CA LYS A 30 -11.84 -9.54 -35.53
C LYS A 30 -12.83 -10.12 -34.51
N ASP A 31 -14.10 -10.24 -34.88
CA ASP A 31 -15.13 -10.86 -34.04
C ASP A 31 -14.84 -12.35 -33.78
N ALA A 32 -14.48 -13.11 -34.82
CA ALA A 32 -14.14 -14.52 -34.70
C ALA A 32 -12.91 -14.74 -33.81
N ILE A 33 -11.88 -13.90 -33.95
CA ILE A 33 -10.68 -13.93 -33.09
C ILE A 33 -11.05 -13.69 -31.61
N LYS A 34 -11.91 -12.71 -31.34
CA LYS A 34 -12.39 -12.44 -29.97
C LYS A 34 -13.18 -13.63 -29.42
N GLY A 35 -14.02 -14.25 -30.24
CA GLY A 35 -14.81 -15.43 -29.87
C GLY A 35 -13.96 -16.65 -29.49
N GLU A 36 -12.84 -16.87 -30.17
CA GLU A 36 -11.90 -17.96 -29.87
C GLU A 36 -11.03 -17.70 -28.62
N LYS A 37 -10.82 -16.42 -28.28
CA LYS A 37 -9.97 -15.98 -27.15
C LYS A 37 -10.69 -15.07 -26.16
N PRO A 38 -11.86 -15.49 -25.62
CA PRO A 38 -12.70 -14.60 -24.81
C PRO A 38 -12.04 -14.20 -23.48
N ASN A 39 -11.18 -15.05 -22.90
CA ASN A 39 -10.47 -14.74 -21.66
C ASN A 39 -9.28 -13.80 -21.89
N ASP A 40 -8.52 -14.04 -22.97
CA ASP A 40 -7.34 -13.24 -23.31
C ASP A 40 -7.75 -11.86 -23.84
N LEU A 41 -8.96 -11.74 -24.43
CA LEU A 41 -9.50 -10.52 -25.04
C LEU A 41 -10.73 -9.95 -24.32
N LYS A 42 -10.97 -10.35 -23.06
CA LYS A 42 -12.21 -10.03 -22.30
C LYS A 42 -12.54 -8.54 -22.17
N ASP A 43 -11.51 -7.69 -22.07
CA ASP A 43 -11.67 -6.25 -21.84
C ASP A 43 -11.60 -5.45 -23.16
N ILE A 44 -11.40 -6.12 -24.29
CA ILE A 44 -11.07 -5.50 -25.59
C ILE A 44 -12.25 -5.69 -26.54
N ASP A 45 -12.75 -4.59 -27.09
CA ASP A 45 -13.75 -4.64 -28.16
C ASP A 45 -13.10 -5.17 -29.44
N ALA A 46 -13.83 -5.99 -30.21
CA ALA A 46 -13.25 -6.67 -31.38
C ALA A 46 -12.73 -5.66 -32.41
N ASP A 47 -13.45 -4.57 -32.63
CA ASP A 47 -13.09 -3.46 -33.52
C ASP A 47 -11.72 -2.82 -33.17
N LYS A 48 -11.33 -2.85 -31.89
CA LYS A 48 -10.05 -2.33 -31.41
C LYS A 48 -8.86 -3.26 -31.70
N LEU A 49 -9.07 -4.51 -32.12
CA LEU A 49 -7.96 -5.39 -32.49
C LEU A 49 -7.30 -4.89 -33.77
N GLN A 50 -5.97 -4.88 -33.81
CA GLN A 50 -5.20 -4.56 -35.02
C GLN A 50 -4.68 -5.87 -35.61
N LEU A 51 -5.02 -6.13 -36.87
CA LEU A 51 -4.67 -7.39 -37.56
C LEU A 51 -3.63 -7.11 -38.64
N PHE A 52 -2.65 -8.02 -38.76
CA PHE A 52 -1.60 -7.95 -39.77
C PHE A 52 -1.35 -9.32 -40.39
N LEU A 53 -1.01 -9.36 -41.68
CA LEU A 53 -0.62 -10.63 -42.32
C LEU A 53 0.78 -11.06 -41.87
N ALA A 54 0.88 -12.32 -41.47
CA ALA A 54 2.13 -12.94 -41.09
C ALA A 54 2.84 -13.54 -42.32
N LYS A 55 3.26 -12.69 -43.27
CA LYS A 55 3.93 -13.14 -44.50
C LYS A 55 5.21 -12.37 -44.82
N THR A 56 6.13 -13.04 -45.52
CA THR A 56 7.35 -12.47 -46.11
C THR A 56 7.45 -12.94 -47.56
N ASP A 57 7.67 -12.02 -48.50
CA ASP A 57 7.85 -12.33 -49.93
C ASP A 57 6.75 -13.21 -50.54
N GLY A 58 5.49 -12.97 -50.15
CA GLY A 58 4.33 -13.72 -50.65
C GLY A 58 4.09 -15.09 -49.99
N ALA A 59 4.92 -15.48 -49.01
CA ALA A 59 4.79 -16.74 -48.27
C ALA A 59 4.47 -16.53 -46.79
N TRP A 60 3.63 -17.39 -46.21
CA TRP A 60 3.29 -17.38 -44.79
C TRP A 60 4.50 -17.70 -43.89
N LEU A 61 4.50 -17.11 -42.70
CA LEU A 61 5.51 -17.39 -41.68
C LEU A 61 5.40 -18.84 -41.19
N SER A 62 6.45 -19.61 -41.47
CA SER A 62 6.56 -20.99 -40.97
C SER A 62 6.72 -21.02 -39.46
N SER A 63 5.99 -21.91 -38.79
CA SER A 63 6.09 -22.19 -37.36
C SER A 63 7.47 -22.67 -36.90
N LEU A 64 8.36 -23.00 -37.84
CA LEU A 64 9.69 -23.53 -37.58
C LEU A 64 10.79 -22.45 -37.62
N THR A 65 10.48 -21.23 -38.05
CA THR A 65 11.47 -20.13 -38.04
C THR A 65 11.79 -19.69 -36.62
N GLU A 66 12.99 -19.16 -36.40
CA GLU A 66 13.40 -18.65 -35.08
C GLU A 66 12.52 -17.49 -34.62
N ASP A 67 12.12 -16.60 -35.53
CA ASP A 67 11.20 -15.51 -35.22
C ASP A 67 9.84 -16.01 -34.71
N VAL A 68 9.29 -17.07 -35.32
CA VAL A 68 8.00 -17.63 -34.87
C VAL A 68 8.14 -18.42 -33.58
N LYS A 69 9.30 -19.07 -33.32
CA LYS A 69 9.58 -19.69 -32.02
C LYS A 69 9.64 -18.64 -30.90
N LYS A 70 10.29 -17.51 -31.16
CA LYS A 70 10.36 -16.36 -30.24
C LYS A 70 8.98 -15.72 -30.04
N LEU A 71 8.23 -15.52 -31.12
CA LEU A 71 6.84 -15.06 -31.06
C LEU A 71 5.98 -15.94 -30.16
N LYS A 72 6.09 -17.27 -30.27
CA LYS A 72 5.35 -18.23 -29.43
C LYS A 72 5.75 -18.19 -27.95
N LYS A 73 6.91 -17.63 -27.61
CA LYS A 73 7.36 -17.36 -26.24
C LYS A 73 6.94 -15.96 -25.75
N GLY A 74 6.25 -15.17 -26.56
CA GLY A 74 5.86 -13.80 -26.24
C GLY A 74 6.94 -12.75 -26.53
N GLU A 75 8.04 -13.12 -27.18
CA GLU A 75 9.10 -12.18 -27.55
C GLU A 75 8.75 -11.46 -28.87
N LYS A 76 9.06 -10.17 -28.96
CA LYS A 76 8.99 -9.39 -30.22
C LYS A 76 10.34 -9.41 -30.91
N THR A 77 10.38 -9.75 -32.19
CA THR A 77 11.59 -9.69 -33.01
C THR A 77 11.48 -8.56 -34.04
N ALA A 78 12.60 -8.11 -34.59
CA ALA A 78 12.61 -7.07 -35.63
C ALA A 78 11.72 -7.43 -36.83
N LEU A 79 11.62 -8.73 -37.18
CA LEU A 79 10.70 -9.20 -38.21
C LEU A 79 9.24 -8.99 -37.81
N VAL A 80 8.87 -9.36 -36.58
CA VAL A 80 7.50 -9.17 -36.08
C VAL A 80 7.15 -7.69 -36.03
N GLU A 81 8.05 -6.83 -35.55
CA GLU A 81 7.87 -5.38 -35.53
C GLU A 81 7.67 -4.79 -36.93
N ALA A 82 8.45 -5.24 -37.91
CA ALA A 82 8.31 -4.81 -39.30
C ALA A 82 7.00 -5.28 -39.96
N LEU A 83 6.46 -6.44 -39.54
CA LEU A 83 5.19 -6.96 -40.02
C LEU A 83 3.99 -6.28 -39.36
N THR A 84 4.13 -5.79 -38.13
CA THR A 84 3.09 -5.08 -37.38
C THR A 84 3.19 -3.56 -37.50
N HIS A 85 3.83 -3.04 -38.57
CA HIS A 85 3.88 -1.60 -38.83
C HIS A 85 2.49 -1.07 -39.19
N LYS A 86 2.12 0.11 -38.67
CA LYS A 86 0.75 0.68 -38.80
C LYS A 86 0.22 0.72 -40.23
N ASP A 87 1.08 0.99 -41.21
CA ASP A 87 0.71 1.05 -42.64
C ASP A 87 0.34 -0.32 -43.24
N LYS A 88 0.54 -1.43 -42.52
CA LYS A 88 0.21 -2.80 -42.92
C LYS A 88 -1.02 -3.34 -42.21
N GLU A 89 -1.72 -2.50 -41.43
CA GLU A 89 -2.91 -2.90 -40.71
C GLU A 89 -4.06 -3.20 -41.68
N LEU A 90 -4.71 -4.35 -41.47
CA LEU A 90 -5.89 -4.75 -42.23
C LEU A 90 -7.08 -3.85 -41.87
N GLN A 91 -7.73 -3.27 -42.87
CA GLN A 91 -8.90 -2.39 -42.66
C GLN A 91 -10.17 -3.23 -42.47
N GLY A 92 -11.03 -2.81 -41.54
CA GLY A 92 -12.16 -3.62 -41.07
C GLY A 92 -13.25 -3.84 -42.12
N GLU A 93 -13.43 -2.89 -43.02
CA GLU A 93 -14.41 -2.84 -44.09
C GLU A 93 -14.01 -3.64 -45.35
N ASP A 94 -12.75 -4.06 -45.44
CA ASP A 94 -12.23 -4.74 -46.62
C ASP A 94 -12.52 -6.25 -46.56
N PRO A 95 -12.79 -6.90 -47.71
CA PRO A 95 -12.94 -8.34 -47.78
C PRO A 95 -11.60 -9.04 -47.58
N ILE A 96 -11.60 -10.15 -46.84
CA ILE A 96 -10.36 -10.90 -46.57
C ILE A 96 -9.70 -11.38 -47.87
N SER A 97 -10.48 -11.70 -48.90
CA SER A 97 -9.99 -12.14 -50.21
C SER A 97 -9.00 -11.17 -50.85
N GLU A 98 -9.17 -9.85 -50.68
CA GLU A 98 -8.29 -8.82 -51.27
C GLU A 98 -6.86 -8.95 -50.70
N TYR A 99 -6.75 -9.26 -49.42
CA TYR A 99 -5.46 -9.44 -48.75
C TYR A 99 -4.79 -10.79 -49.04
N LEU A 100 -5.55 -11.76 -49.55
CA LEU A 100 -5.07 -13.10 -49.87
C LEU A 100 -4.60 -13.25 -51.33
N GLU A 101 -4.80 -12.23 -52.16
CA GLU A 101 -4.36 -12.26 -53.55
C GLU A 101 -2.84 -12.44 -53.67
N GLY A 102 -2.43 -13.41 -54.49
CA GLY A 102 -1.02 -13.71 -54.73
C GLY A 102 -0.28 -14.36 -53.56
N ILE A 103 -1.00 -14.85 -52.54
CA ILE A 103 -0.43 -15.62 -51.43
C ILE A 103 -0.78 -17.10 -51.60
N ASP A 104 0.17 -17.98 -51.29
CA ASP A 104 -0.06 -19.42 -51.17
C ASP A 104 -1.25 -19.73 -50.24
N ALA A 105 -2.05 -20.74 -50.58
CA ALA A 105 -3.12 -21.21 -49.70
C ALA A 105 -2.56 -21.59 -48.29
N PRO A 106 -3.27 -21.27 -47.19
CA PRO A 106 -2.89 -21.64 -45.83
C PRO A 106 -2.52 -23.14 -45.68
N LYS A 107 -1.34 -23.44 -45.11
CA LYS A 107 -0.87 -24.80 -44.85
C LYS A 107 -0.65 -25.03 -43.35
N VAL A 108 -0.53 -26.30 -42.96
CA VAL A 108 -0.22 -26.67 -41.57
C VAL A 108 1.15 -26.12 -41.15
N LYS A 109 1.31 -25.86 -39.84
CA LYS A 109 2.54 -25.32 -39.24
C LYS A 109 2.93 -23.93 -39.78
N GLN A 110 1.95 -23.07 -40.02
CA GLN A 110 2.15 -21.67 -40.40
C GLN A 110 1.37 -20.74 -39.45
N ILE A 111 1.85 -19.51 -39.28
CA ILE A 111 1.08 -18.40 -38.71
C ILE A 111 0.63 -17.54 -39.89
N HIS A 112 -0.62 -17.13 -39.88
CA HIS A 112 -1.25 -16.40 -40.98
C HIS A 112 -1.61 -14.97 -40.58
N VAL A 113 -2.08 -14.78 -39.34
CA VAL A 113 -2.49 -13.46 -38.83
C VAL A 113 -1.77 -13.16 -37.52
N LEU A 114 -1.17 -11.97 -37.44
CA LEU A 114 -0.66 -11.40 -36.20
C LEU A 114 -1.74 -10.48 -35.62
N VAL A 115 -2.10 -10.71 -34.37
CA VAL A 115 -3.08 -9.93 -33.62
C VAL A 115 -2.33 -9.04 -32.66
N VAL A 116 -2.41 -7.73 -32.87
CA VAL A 116 -1.87 -6.72 -31.95
C VAL A 116 -3.02 -6.11 -31.18
N VAL A 117 -2.86 -6.05 -29.86
CA VAL A 117 -3.78 -5.37 -28.96
C VAL A 117 -3.23 -3.96 -28.72
N PRO A 118 -3.97 -2.88 -29.04
CA PRO A 118 -3.50 -1.51 -28.81
C PRO A 118 -3.12 -1.27 -27.36
N GLU A 119 -2.00 -0.57 -27.16
CA GLU A 119 -1.57 -0.15 -25.82
C GLU A 119 -2.58 0.86 -25.24
N GLY A 120 -3.45 0.34 -24.38
CA GLY A 120 -4.57 1.06 -23.78
C GLY A 120 -5.61 0.11 -23.20
N VAL A 121 -5.64 -1.16 -23.62
CA VAL A 121 -6.57 -2.17 -23.11
C VAL A 121 -5.88 -3.53 -22.92
N SER A 122 -5.28 -3.70 -21.74
CA SER A 122 -4.84 -4.93 -21.02
C SER A 122 -4.08 -6.09 -21.71
N ALA A 123 -2.82 -6.28 -21.25
CA ALA A 123 -2.23 -7.58 -20.91
C ALA A 123 -1.75 -7.57 -19.43
N PRO A 124 -1.69 -8.71 -18.70
CA PRO A 124 -1.62 -8.75 -17.24
C PRO A 124 -0.30 -8.27 -16.62
N GLU A 125 0.82 -8.40 -17.33
CA GLU A 125 2.14 -8.04 -16.80
C GLU A 125 2.40 -6.53 -16.83
N ASN A 126 1.96 -5.86 -17.89
CA ASN A 126 2.08 -4.40 -18.00
C ASN A 126 1.07 -3.67 -17.10
N LYS A 127 -0.09 -4.26 -16.75
CA LYS A 127 -0.93 -3.70 -15.69
C LYS A 127 -0.23 -3.73 -14.33
N ARG A 128 0.60 -4.73 -14.00
CA ARG A 128 1.37 -4.68 -12.73
C ARG A 128 2.45 -3.60 -12.75
N LYS A 129 3.14 -3.39 -13.88
CA LYS A 129 4.16 -2.32 -13.99
C LYS A 129 3.57 -0.92 -14.15
N ARG A 130 2.55 -0.70 -14.99
CA ARG A 130 1.83 0.57 -15.11
C ARG A 130 1.00 0.88 -13.87
N LYS A 131 0.30 -0.07 -13.26
CA LYS A 131 -0.37 0.15 -11.98
C LYS A 131 0.64 0.35 -10.86
N ARG A 132 1.82 -0.28 -10.87
CA ARG A 132 2.90 0.06 -9.93
C ARG A 132 3.42 1.47 -10.18
N MET A 133 3.72 1.86 -11.42
CA MET A 133 4.13 3.25 -11.72
C MET A 133 3.03 4.26 -11.37
N GLU A 134 1.76 4.00 -11.69
CA GLU A 134 0.63 4.87 -11.34
C GLU A 134 0.33 4.84 -9.83
N ASP A 135 0.50 3.72 -9.13
CA ASP A 135 0.40 3.62 -7.66
C ASP A 135 1.63 4.21 -6.96
N GLU A 136 2.82 4.24 -7.58
CA GLU A 136 4.09 4.80 -7.08
C GLU A 136 4.16 6.32 -7.31
N ASP A 137 3.59 6.80 -8.43
CA ASP A 137 3.44 8.22 -8.75
C ASP A 137 2.17 8.84 -8.15
N ALA A 138 1.26 8.02 -7.61
CA ALA A 138 0.10 8.50 -6.89
C ALA A 138 0.52 9.39 -5.70
N PRO A 139 -0.16 10.51 -5.43
CA PRO A 139 0.22 11.42 -4.34
C PRO A 139 0.23 10.78 -2.93
N ASP A 140 -0.46 9.65 -2.75
CA ASP A 140 -0.52 8.87 -1.49
C ASP A 140 0.16 7.49 -1.60
N ALA A 141 1.01 7.28 -2.62
CA ALA A 141 1.78 6.05 -2.83
C ALA A 141 2.54 5.60 -1.57
N TRP A 142 3.16 6.56 -0.89
CA TRP A 142 3.93 6.34 0.33
C TRP A 142 3.07 5.73 1.45
N ILE A 143 1.80 6.13 1.59
CA ILE A 143 0.88 5.57 2.60
C ILE A 143 0.65 4.08 2.33
N LYS A 144 0.51 3.71 1.05
CA LYS A 144 0.35 2.32 0.63
C LYS A 144 1.65 1.54 0.81
N ALA A 145 2.79 2.14 0.48
CA ALA A 145 4.10 1.51 0.69
C ALA A 145 4.35 1.17 2.16
N ILE A 146 4.05 2.08 3.08
CA ILE A 146 4.16 1.81 4.54
C ILE A 146 3.23 0.66 4.97
N LYS A 147 2.01 0.59 4.42
CA LYS A 147 1.06 -0.51 4.73
C LYS A 147 1.53 -1.86 4.23
N ASP A 148 2.14 -1.87 3.05
CA ASP A 148 2.52 -3.08 2.33
C ASP A 148 3.94 -3.55 2.70
N GLU A 149 4.68 -2.74 3.47
CA GLU A 149 6.01 -3.07 3.96
C GLU A 149 5.98 -4.38 4.76
N GLN A 150 6.88 -5.30 4.40
CA GLN A 150 7.02 -6.61 5.05
C GLN A 150 8.24 -6.59 5.95
N VAL A 151 8.01 -6.59 7.27
CA VAL A 151 9.05 -6.84 8.27
C VAL A 151 9.01 -8.32 8.63
N THR A 152 10.04 -9.06 8.20
CA THR A 152 10.11 -10.52 8.38
C THR A 152 10.62 -10.95 9.76
N GLU A 153 11.44 -10.10 10.39
CA GLU A 153 12.02 -10.35 11.71
C GLU A 153 11.67 -9.18 12.64
N LEU A 154 11.06 -9.51 13.78
CA LEU A 154 10.71 -8.52 14.79
C LEU A 154 11.97 -8.11 15.56
N PRO A 155 12.21 -6.79 15.75
CA PRO A 155 13.29 -6.29 16.61
C PRO A 155 13.28 -6.96 17.99
N SER A 156 14.40 -7.54 18.39
CA SER A 156 14.42 -8.41 19.58
C SER A 156 14.60 -7.62 20.87
N THR A 157 15.46 -6.61 20.84
CA THR A 157 15.80 -5.75 21.99
C THR A 157 15.12 -4.38 21.89
N CYS A 158 15.15 -3.62 22.99
CA CYS A 158 14.68 -2.23 22.97
C CYS A 158 15.57 -1.33 22.08
N GLU A 159 16.86 -1.65 21.97
CA GLU A 159 17.77 -0.91 21.09
C GLU A 159 17.47 -1.20 19.62
N ASP A 160 17.22 -2.46 19.26
CA ASP A 160 16.81 -2.84 17.91
C ASP A 160 15.51 -2.11 17.51
N LEU A 161 14.58 -1.95 18.46
CA LEU A 161 13.35 -1.17 18.26
C LEU A 161 13.66 0.31 18.02
N ARG A 162 14.53 0.91 18.83
CA ARG A 162 14.96 2.32 18.67
C ARG A 162 15.60 2.52 17.30
N GLU A 163 16.52 1.66 16.89
CA GLU A 163 17.16 1.69 15.58
C GLU A 163 16.13 1.56 14.45
N HIS A 164 15.18 0.62 14.56
CA HIS A 164 14.09 0.47 13.58
C HIS A 164 13.21 1.72 13.50
N LEU A 165 12.93 2.40 14.60
CA LEU A 165 12.09 3.59 14.60
C LEU A 165 12.82 4.80 13.99
N GLN A 166 14.15 4.88 14.13
CA GLN A 166 14.96 6.01 13.69
C GLN A 166 15.54 5.85 12.27
N ARG A 167 15.37 4.69 11.64
CA ARG A 167 15.86 4.44 10.27
C ARG A 167 15.13 5.30 9.24
N PRO A 168 15.76 5.61 8.09
CA PRO A 168 15.08 6.26 6.97
C PRO A 168 13.85 5.47 6.49
N LEU A 169 12.82 6.18 6.03
CA LEU A 169 11.69 5.52 5.36
C LEU A 169 12.16 4.88 4.05
N HIS A 170 11.69 3.66 3.77
CA HIS A 170 11.98 3.00 2.49
C HIS A 170 11.36 3.77 1.32
N VAL A 171 10.14 4.28 1.51
CA VAL A 171 9.46 5.19 0.58
C VAL A 171 9.20 6.48 1.32
N LYS A 172 9.84 7.55 0.86
CA LYS A 172 9.77 8.86 1.50
C LYS A 172 8.45 9.55 1.21
N VAL A 173 8.07 10.48 2.09
CA VAL A 173 6.83 11.25 1.97
C VAL A 173 7.04 12.36 0.94
N PRO A 174 6.16 12.51 -0.07
CA PRO A 174 6.25 13.59 -1.02
C PRO A 174 5.91 14.92 -0.36
N VAL A 175 6.67 15.96 -0.71
CA VAL A 175 6.44 17.35 -0.32
C VAL A 175 6.17 18.19 -1.56
N ASN A 176 5.36 19.23 -1.44
CA ASN A 176 5.17 20.21 -2.52
C ASN A 176 6.02 21.46 -2.24
N ASP A 177 6.15 22.33 -3.24
CA ASP A 177 6.98 23.55 -3.15
C ASP A 177 6.68 24.39 -1.91
N ARG A 178 5.39 24.53 -1.57
CA ARG A 178 4.96 25.31 -0.40
C ARG A 178 5.48 24.73 0.92
N LEU A 179 5.32 23.41 1.12
CA LEU A 179 5.81 22.77 2.35
C LEU A 179 7.32 22.72 2.38
N PHE A 180 7.95 22.40 1.25
CA PHE A 180 9.40 22.40 1.11
C PHE A 180 9.97 23.76 1.53
N LEU A 181 9.36 24.86 1.09
CA LEU A 181 9.73 26.20 1.51
C LEU A 181 9.53 26.42 3.01
N ILE A 182 8.37 26.06 3.59
CA ILE A 182 8.10 26.20 5.03
C ILE A 182 9.17 25.47 5.85
N VAL A 183 9.42 24.22 5.52
CA VAL A 183 10.41 23.39 6.21
C VAL A 183 11.82 23.94 6.04
N SER A 184 12.19 24.36 4.82
CA SER A 184 13.49 24.97 4.52
C SER A 184 13.70 26.27 5.31
N THR A 185 12.67 27.12 5.40
CA THR A 185 12.74 28.36 6.19
C THR A 185 12.84 28.12 7.69
N LYS A 186 12.34 26.98 8.18
CA LYS A 186 12.51 26.56 9.58
C LYS A 186 13.85 25.85 9.84
N ASN A 187 14.56 25.41 8.81
CA ASN A 187 15.86 24.73 8.89
C ASN A 187 17.06 25.69 8.72
N THR A 188 17.04 26.86 9.35
CA THR A 188 18.10 27.88 9.18
C THR A 188 19.46 27.43 9.73
N THR A 189 19.48 26.58 10.76
CA THR A 189 20.69 26.03 11.39
C THR A 189 21.22 24.78 10.69
N GLY A 190 20.43 24.17 9.80
CA GLY A 190 20.74 22.87 9.18
C GLY A 190 20.47 21.66 10.08
N GLU A 191 19.98 21.86 11.30
CA GLU A 191 19.73 20.78 12.28
C GLU A 191 18.63 19.81 11.83
N LEU A 192 17.70 20.25 10.97
CA LEU A 192 16.63 19.39 10.45
C LEU A 192 17.10 18.53 9.28
N SER A 193 18.22 18.83 8.62
CA SER A 193 18.61 18.19 7.36
C SER A 193 18.63 16.66 7.45
N SER A 194 19.20 16.13 8.54
CA SER A 194 19.26 14.68 8.79
C SER A 194 17.87 14.03 8.89
N ILE A 195 16.91 14.68 9.58
CA ILE A 195 15.56 14.11 9.71
C ILE A 195 14.75 14.31 8.42
N LEU A 196 14.95 15.42 7.71
CA LEU A 196 14.30 15.68 6.43
C LEU A 196 14.72 14.65 5.38
N ASP A 197 16.01 14.33 5.32
CA ASP A 197 16.53 13.31 4.42
C ASP A 197 15.97 11.92 4.73
N LYS A 198 15.65 11.62 5.99
CA LYS A 198 15.03 10.34 6.38
C LYS A 198 13.55 10.25 6.04
N VAL A 199 12.84 11.38 6.02
CA VAL A 199 11.37 11.43 5.93
C VAL A 199 10.88 11.80 4.54
N PHE A 200 11.47 12.79 3.89
CA PHE A 200 10.91 13.45 2.72
C PHE A 200 11.69 13.18 1.43
N GLU A 201 10.97 13.15 0.32
CA GLU A 201 11.59 13.18 -1.01
C GLU A 201 12.43 14.46 -1.18
N PRO A 202 13.58 14.36 -1.86
CA PRO A 202 14.48 15.51 -2.05
C PRO A 202 13.87 16.57 -2.98
N ASP A 203 13.12 16.12 -3.98
CA ASP A 203 12.51 16.98 -4.99
C ASP A 203 11.00 17.11 -4.74
N PRO A 204 10.44 18.34 -4.78
CA PRO A 204 9.02 18.55 -4.58
C PRO A 204 8.19 18.02 -5.76
N ARG A 205 6.99 17.51 -5.46
CA ARG A 205 5.99 17.14 -6.46
C ARG A 205 5.01 18.30 -6.68
N GLU A 206 4.61 18.53 -7.93
CA GLU A 206 3.59 19.54 -8.29
C GLU A 206 2.22 19.25 -7.65
N THR A 207 1.87 17.96 -7.53
CA THR A 207 0.56 17.53 -7.00
C THR A 207 0.72 16.73 -5.71
N ARG A 208 -0.06 17.11 -4.70
CA ARG A 208 -0.17 16.44 -3.39
C ARG A 208 -1.65 16.18 -3.10
N SER A 209 -1.98 15.03 -2.53
CA SER A 209 -3.36 14.79 -2.07
C SER A 209 -3.70 15.67 -0.86
N ASP A 210 -5.00 15.89 -0.65
CA ASP A 210 -5.51 16.52 0.59
C ASP A 210 -5.22 15.68 1.84
N ILE A 211 -5.01 14.37 1.69
CA ILE A 211 -4.69 13.46 2.80
C ILE A 211 -3.28 13.72 3.31
N THR A 212 -2.29 13.66 2.41
CA THR A 212 -0.89 13.97 2.73
C THR A 212 -0.76 15.42 3.20
N ALA A 213 -1.55 16.33 2.64
CA ALA A 213 -1.66 17.71 3.12
C ALA A 213 -2.07 17.82 4.58
N GLY A 214 -3.14 17.14 4.97
CA GLY A 214 -3.64 17.15 6.33
C GLY A 214 -2.63 16.57 7.32
N ILE A 215 -2.01 15.43 6.97
CA ILE A 215 -0.99 14.79 7.81
C ILE A 215 0.19 15.74 8.07
N LEU A 216 0.77 16.30 7.02
CA LEU A 216 1.93 17.17 7.16
C LEU A 216 1.60 18.52 7.79
N GLY A 217 0.38 19.03 7.57
CA GLY A 217 -0.10 20.23 8.27
C GLY A 217 -0.05 20.04 9.79
N SER A 218 -0.61 18.93 10.29
CA SER A 218 -0.59 18.60 11.72
C SER A 218 0.83 18.45 12.28
N VAL A 219 1.77 17.91 11.50
CA VAL A 219 3.16 17.71 11.92
C VAL A 219 3.96 19.01 11.91
N ILE A 220 3.77 19.88 10.93
CA ILE A 220 4.59 21.11 10.73
C ILE A 220 4.06 22.28 11.56
N ASP A 221 2.75 22.36 11.77
CA ASP A 221 2.09 23.45 12.49
C ASP A 221 0.79 22.95 13.16
N PRO A 222 0.88 22.33 14.34
CA PRO A 222 -0.24 21.66 14.98
C PRO A 222 -1.15 22.72 15.61
N LEU A 223 -2.46 22.54 15.49
CA LEU A 223 -3.40 23.39 16.20
C LEU A 223 -3.27 23.16 17.71
N GLY A 224 -3.15 24.24 18.49
CA GLY A 224 -3.26 24.19 19.95
C GLY A 224 -1.96 24.03 20.74
N SER A 225 -0.78 24.24 20.16
CA SER A 225 0.48 24.25 20.93
C SER A 225 0.57 25.50 21.82
N GLY A 226 0.47 25.35 23.13
CA GLY A 226 1.04 26.32 24.09
C GLY A 226 0.08 27.15 24.92
N SER A 227 -0.79 26.51 25.72
CA SER A 227 -1.40 27.20 26.87
C SER A 227 -0.76 26.72 28.17
N GLU A 228 -0.28 27.65 29.00
CA GLU A 228 0.27 27.37 30.36
C GLU A 228 -0.74 26.70 31.30
N PHE A 229 -2.02 26.62 30.92
CA PHE A 229 -3.10 25.95 31.66
C PHE A 229 -3.85 24.93 30.79
N ALA A 230 -3.20 24.39 29.76
CA ALA A 230 -3.80 23.36 28.92
C ALA A 230 -4.21 22.16 29.78
N THR A 231 -5.47 21.79 29.71
CA THR A 231 -5.98 20.54 30.28
C THR A 231 -5.58 19.38 29.38
N GLU A 232 -5.77 18.16 29.87
CA GLU A 232 -5.57 16.94 29.09
C GLU A 232 -6.44 16.97 27.82
N ASP A 233 -7.69 17.43 27.96
CA ASP A 233 -8.62 17.62 26.84
C ASP A 233 -8.09 18.59 25.76
N THR A 234 -7.33 19.61 26.16
CA THR A 234 -6.70 20.53 25.19
C THR A 234 -5.65 19.79 24.35
N TYR A 235 -4.89 18.89 24.96
CA TYR A 235 -3.85 18.13 24.29
C TYR A 235 -4.39 16.94 23.47
N HIS A 236 -5.59 16.45 23.74
CA HIS A 236 -6.23 15.38 22.94
C HIS A 236 -6.23 15.70 21.45
N HIS A 237 -6.47 16.95 21.05
CA HIS A 237 -6.41 17.35 19.64
C HIS A 237 -5.02 17.13 19.02
N LEU A 238 -3.95 17.47 19.75
CA LEU A 238 -2.57 17.28 19.32
C LEU A 238 -2.24 15.79 19.19
N TRP A 239 -2.47 15.02 20.25
CA TRP A 239 -2.15 13.59 20.28
C TRP A 239 -3.01 12.79 19.29
N ASP A 240 -4.31 13.09 19.16
CA ASP A 240 -5.16 12.44 18.15
C ASP A 240 -4.69 12.72 16.74
N SER A 241 -4.29 13.97 16.45
CA SER A 241 -3.82 14.34 15.12
C SER A 241 -2.50 13.66 14.76
N LEU A 242 -1.54 13.65 15.69
CA LEU A 242 -0.19 13.13 15.45
C LEU A 242 -0.09 11.61 15.58
N ILE A 243 -0.92 10.98 16.42
CA ILE A 243 -0.85 9.56 16.74
C ILE A 243 -2.02 8.82 16.10
N ALA A 244 -3.23 9.01 16.64
CA ALA A 244 -4.37 8.16 16.33
C ALA A 244 -4.82 8.28 14.87
N MET A 245 -4.90 9.50 14.36
CA MET A 245 -5.27 9.79 12.98
C MET A 245 -4.18 9.35 12.00
N LEU A 246 -2.91 9.56 12.33
CA LEU A 246 -1.79 9.07 11.53
C LEU A 246 -1.84 7.55 11.40
N LEU A 247 -1.86 6.84 12.54
CA LEU A 247 -1.92 5.38 12.58
C LEU A 247 -3.13 4.85 11.81
N ARG A 248 -4.31 5.48 11.96
CA ARG A 248 -5.51 5.12 11.18
C ARG A 248 -5.26 5.20 9.67
N ARG A 249 -4.58 6.24 9.20
CA ARG A 249 -4.28 6.45 7.77
C ARG A 249 -3.27 5.43 7.25
N VAL A 250 -2.23 5.11 8.02
CA VAL A 250 -1.09 4.27 7.58
C VAL A 250 -1.17 2.79 7.96
N SER A 251 -2.17 2.36 8.73
CA SER A 251 -2.32 0.95 9.15
C SER A 251 -3.72 0.35 8.98
N ASN A 252 -4.70 1.14 8.50
CA ASN A 252 -6.12 0.76 8.40
C ASN A 252 -6.77 0.30 9.72
N GLY A 253 -6.18 0.67 10.86
CA GLY A 253 -6.73 0.38 12.18
C GLY A 253 -7.82 1.36 12.62
N LYS A 254 -8.40 1.07 13.78
CA LYS A 254 -9.39 1.91 14.47
C LYS A 254 -8.86 2.26 15.85
N PHE A 255 -9.11 3.47 16.31
CA PHE A 255 -8.82 3.85 17.69
C PHE A 255 -10.11 4.06 18.47
N ARG A 256 -10.01 3.89 19.78
CA ARG A 256 -11.08 4.18 20.75
C ARG A 256 -10.43 4.86 21.96
N ARG A 257 -11.03 5.94 22.43
CA ARG A 257 -10.64 6.58 23.68
C ARG A 257 -11.38 5.96 24.86
N ASN A 258 -10.75 5.92 26.03
CA ASN A 258 -11.38 5.53 27.30
C ASN A 258 -12.17 4.20 27.22
N THR A 259 -11.56 3.17 26.63
CA THR A 259 -12.19 1.86 26.43
C THR A 259 -11.43 0.78 27.19
N ASN A 260 -12.14 -0.21 27.72
CA ASN A 260 -11.57 -1.45 28.24
C ASN A 260 -11.89 -2.67 27.36
N ALA A 261 -12.52 -2.47 26.20
CA ALA A 261 -12.91 -3.57 25.33
C ALA A 261 -11.70 -4.20 24.61
N SER A 262 -11.33 -5.43 24.95
CA SER A 262 -10.22 -6.17 24.30
C SER A 262 -8.86 -5.50 24.51
N THR A 263 -8.68 -4.92 25.69
CA THR A 263 -7.46 -4.22 26.13
C THR A 263 -6.69 -5.02 27.17
N SER A 264 -7.31 -6.07 27.73
CA SER A 264 -6.78 -6.85 28.85
C SER A 264 -6.52 -6.01 30.10
N THR A 265 -7.35 -5.00 30.33
CA THR A 265 -7.20 -4.03 31.43
C THR A 265 -8.28 -4.15 32.51
N ASP A 266 -9.10 -5.22 32.48
CA ASP A 266 -10.21 -5.42 33.42
C ASP A 266 -11.14 -4.19 33.50
N LEU A 267 -11.29 -3.55 34.65
CA LEU A 267 -12.10 -2.33 34.81
C LEU A 267 -11.38 -1.04 34.37
N TYR A 268 -10.06 -1.08 34.18
CA TYR A 268 -9.28 0.09 33.76
C TYR A 268 -9.47 0.37 32.27
N ARG A 269 -9.43 1.65 31.90
CA ARG A 269 -9.65 2.12 30.53
C ARG A 269 -8.45 2.97 30.13
N PRO A 270 -7.54 2.46 29.28
CA PRO A 270 -6.50 3.32 28.72
C PRO A 270 -7.12 4.49 27.96
N ASP A 271 -6.44 5.63 28.02
CA ASP A 271 -6.92 6.88 27.41
C ASP A 271 -7.06 6.74 25.90
N LEU A 272 -6.16 5.96 25.28
CA LEU A 272 -6.25 5.56 23.87
C LEU A 272 -5.97 4.06 23.69
N CYS A 273 -6.74 3.41 22.83
CA CYS A 273 -6.47 2.06 22.34
C CYS A 273 -6.56 2.02 20.83
N PHE A 274 -5.55 1.44 20.17
CA PHE A 274 -5.47 1.28 18.73
C PHE A 274 -5.53 -0.19 18.34
N TYR A 275 -6.51 -0.53 17.50
CA TYR A 275 -6.78 -1.88 17.02
C TYR A 275 -6.36 -2.00 15.57
N TYR A 276 -5.54 -2.99 15.24
CA TYR A 276 -5.04 -3.18 13.89
C TYR A 276 -6.10 -3.82 12.98
N LYS A 277 -6.39 -3.20 11.82
CA LYS A 277 -7.39 -3.66 10.85
C LYS A 277 -8.76 -3.97 11.51
N ASN A 278 -9.37 -5.10 11.14
CA ASN A 278 -10.61 -5.60 11.71
C ASN A 278 -10.34 -6.63 12.83
N SER A 279 -9.13 -6.65 13.40
CA SER A 279 -8.85 -7.47 14.57
C SER A 279 -9.37 -6.80 15.84
N ASN A 280 -9.67 -7.60 16.86
CA ASN A 280 -9.94 -7.12 18.22
C ASN A 280 -8.64 -7.03 19.05
N VAL A 281 -7.47 -6.95 18.42
CA VAL A 281 -6.18 -6.88 19.10
C VAL A 281 -5.76 -5.42 19.26
N CYS A 282 -5.76 -4.94 20.50
CA CYS A 282 -5.21 -3.63 20.86
C CYS A 282 -3.67 -3.70 20.78
N VAL A 283 -3.09 -3.21 19.68
CA VAL A 283 -1.64 -3.28 19.39
C VAL A 283 -0.87 -2.05 19.90
N VAL A 284 -1.54 -0.91 20.04
CA VAL A 284 -1.00 0.28 20.70
C VAL A 284 -1.97 0.78 21.75
N ARG A 285 -1.45 1.20 22.89
CA ARG A 285 -2.21 1.88 23.94
C ARG A 285 -1.58 3.21 24.34
N GLY A 286 -2.39 4.12 24.84
CA GLY A 286 -1.98 5.45 25.30
C GLY A 286 -2.42 5.68 26.74
N GLU A 287 -1.52 6.26 27.52
CA GLU A 287 -1.82 6.90 28.81
C GLU A 287 -1.36 8.36 28.72
N GLU A 288 -2.25 9.28 29.01
CA GLU A 288 -2.12 10.71 28.71
C GLU A 288 -2.35 11.51 29.99
N LYS A 289 -1.56 12.57 30.20
CA LYS A 289 -1.74 13.53 31.29
C LYS A 289 -1.50 14.94 30.78
N ALA A 290 -2.22 15.91 31.33
CA ALA A 290 -2.00 17.32 31.02
C ALA A 290 -0.59 17.80 31.45
N SER A 291 -0.15 17.37 32.63
CA SER A 291 1.09 17.81 33.29
C SER A 291 1.54 16.76 34.33
N GLY A 292 2.76 16.94 34.87
CA GLY A 292 3.33 16.06 35.89
C GLY A 292 4.55 15.27 35.39
N GLU A 293 4.88 14.19 36.10
CA GLU A 293 6.02 13.33 35.75
C GLU A 293 5.63 12.30 34.70
N LEU A 294 6.39 12.23 33.59
CA LEU A 294 6.19 11.27 32.50
C LEU A 294 6.21 9.80 32.97
N GLN A 295 6.90 9.51 34.07
CA GLN A 295 6.94 8.16 34.67
C GLN A 295 5.58 7.69 35.19
N VAL A 296 4.67 8.61 35.53
CA VAL A 296 3.31 8.27 35.99
C VAL A 296 2.51 7.57 34.87
N PRO A 297 2.27 8.18 33.70
CA PRO A 297 1.58 7.49 32.61
C PRO A 297 2.38 6.29 32.07
N VAL A 298 3.72 6.33 32.07
CA VAL A 298 4.54 5.15 31.69
C VAL A 298 4.25 3.95 32.59
N ARG A 299 4.10 4.18 33.90
CA ARG A 299 3.79 3.13 34.87
C ARG A 299 2.35 2.61 34.72
N GLU A 300 1.41 3.51 34.49
CA GLU A 300 -0.01 3.16 34.27
C GLU A 300 -0.19 2.18 33.09
N LEU A 301 0.64 2.25 32.04
CA LEU A 301 0.58 1.37 30.86
C LEU A 301 0.68 -0.14 31.17
N TYR A 302 1.43 -0.52 32.20
CA TYR A 302 1.59 -1.92 32.61
C TYR A 302 0.89 -2.25 33.94
N GLU A 303 0.75 -1.30 34.87
CA GLU A 303 -0.02 -1.52 36.11
C GLU A 303 -1.50 -1.79 35.83
N LYS A 304 -2.04 -1.21 34.77
CA LYS A 304 -3.43 -1.42 34.35
C LYS A 304 -3.60 -2.65 33.44
N LEU A 305 -2.52 -3.32 33.03
CA LEU A 305 -2.53 -4.40 32.06
C LEU A 305 -2.36 -5.76 32.70
N THR A 306 -3.23 -6.71 32.37
CA THR A 306 -2.95 -8.14 32.47
C THR A 306 -2.46 -8.69 31.13
N TRP A 307 -1.26 -9.28 31.08
CA TRP A 307 -0.71 -9.79 29.82
C TRP A 307 -1.53 -10.95 29.24
N ARG A 308 -2.06 -10.76 28.01
CA ARG A 308 -2.83 -11.77 27.26
C ARG A 308 -2.49 -11.80 25.76
N TYR A 309 -1.34 -11.26 25.38
CA TYR A 309 -0.93 -11.15 23.97
C TYR A 309 -0.18 -12.40 23.47
N ASP A 310 -0.54 -13.58 23.98
CA ASP A 310 -0.01 -14.90 23.60
C ASP A 310 1.51 -14.93 23.35
N ALA A 311 1.91 -15.25 22.12
CA ALA A 311 3.28 -15.43 21.66
C ALA A 311 3.95 -14.13 21.18
N ALA A 312 3.24 -12.98 21.23
CA ALA A 312 3.85 -11.72 20.83
C ALA A 312 5.02 -11.36 21.77
N PRO A 313 6.18 -10.95 21.24
CA PRO A 313 7.31 -10.55 22.09
C PRO A 313 7.03 -9.25 22.83
N TYR A 314 6.17 -8.39 22.27
CA TYR A 314 5.72 -7.13 22.84
C TYR A 314 4.44 -6.67 22.14
N VAL A 315 3.72 -5.76 22.79
CA VAL A 315 2.83 -4.80 22.15
C VAL A 315 3.35 -3.39 22.41
N PHE A 316 2.81 -2.39 21.71
CA PHE A 316 3.31 -1.03 21.82
C PHE A 316 2.46 -0.20 22.78
N GLY A 317 3.08 0.85 23.30
CA GLY A 317 2.38 1.89 24.02
C GLY A 317 3.00 3.26 23.78
N TYR A 318 2.28 4.29 24.17
CA TYR A 318 2.85 5.60 24.39
C TYR A 318 2.35 6.18 25.72
N ALA A 319 3.22 6.96 26.36
CA ALA A 319 2.87 7.80 27.49
C ALA A 319 3.03 9.26 27.09
N ALA A 320 2.07 10.11 27.43
CA ALA A 320 2.08 11.52 27.04
C ALA A 320 1.93 12.42 28.26
N VAL A 321 2.74 13.48 28.35
CA VAL A 321 2.57 14.57 29.31
C VAL A 321 2.73 15.90 28.58
N GLY A 322 1.62 16.59 28.37
CA GLY A 322 1.58 17.80 27.53
C GLY A 322 2.23 17.59 26.16
N LEU A 323 3.37 18.24 25.92
CA LEU A 323 4.11 18.14 24.66
C LEU A 323 5.13 16.99 24.64
N GLN A 324 5.39 16.32 25.75
CA GLN A 324 6.32 15.18 25.77
C GLN A 324 5.59 13.88 25.49
N VAL A 325 6.13 13.06 24.59
CA VAL A 325 5.61 11.73 24.29
C VAL A 325 6.72 10.69 24.34
N CYS A 326 6.50 9.62 25.09
CA CYS A 326 7.39 8.48 25.21
C CYS A 326 6.78 7.27 24.50
N LEU A 327 7.48 6.72 23.52
CA LEU A 327 7.13 5.44 22.90
C LEU A 327 7.74 4.30 23.72
N VAL A 328 6.96 3.24 23.94
CA VAL A 328 7.36 2.09 24.75
C VAL A 328 7.03 0.76 24.09
N ALA A 329 7.79 -0.27 24.46
CA ALA A 329 7.45 -1.66 24.26
C ALA A 329 6.95 -2.24 25.58
N ILE A 330 5.79 -2.89 25.56
CA ILE A 330 5.23 -3.60 26.70
C ILE A 330 5.47 -5.09 26.45
N ARG A 331 6.16 -5.74 27.37
CA ARG A 331 6.56 -7.16 27.26
C ARG A 331 5.93 -8.00 28.35
N LYS A 332 5.85 -9.31 28.10
CA LYS A 332 5.55 -10.29 29.15
C LYS A 332 6.64 -10.24 30.23
N ASP A 333 6.22 -10.24 31.48
CA ASP A 333 7.10 -10.39 32.64
C ASP A 333 6.38 -11.22 33.71
N GLU A 334 6.77 -12.48 33.86
CA GLU A 334 6.16 -13.41 34.82
C GLU A 334 6.48 -13.06 36.28
N MET A 335 7.41 -12.13 36.50
CA MET A 335 7.80 -11.68 37.85
C MET A 335 6.85 -10.61 38.40
N THR A 336 5.98 -10.01 37.56
CA THR A 336 5.01 -9.01 37.99
C THR A 336 3.62 -9.61 38.19
N GLU A 337 2.83 -9.06 39.12
CA GLU A 337 1.49 -9.58 39.46
C GLU A 337 0.55 -9.69 38.25
N ARG A 338 0.71 -8.79 37.27
CA ARG A 338 -0.11 -8.78 36.07
C ARG A 338 0.59 -9.29 34.81
N GLY A 339 1.80 -9.83 34.95
CA GLY A 339 2.48 -10.52 33.85
C GLY A 339 3.12 -9.61 32.81
N ALA A 340 3.28 -8.30 33.08
CA ALA A 340 3.75 -7.31 32.12
C ALA A 340 4.80 -6.36 32.69
N LYS A 341 5.70 -5.87 31.82
CA LYS A 341 6.65 -4.78 32.08
C LYS A 341 6.72 -3.82 30.90
N VAL A 342 7.23 -2.61 31.13
CA VAL A 342 7.44 -1.58 30.11
C VAL A 342 8.93 -1.31 29.91
N GLU A 343 9.34 -1.18 28.66
CA GLU A 343 10.67 -0.74 28.24
C GLU A 343 10.52 0.53 27.39
N ILE A 344 11.23 1.61 27.77
CA ILE A 344 11.22 2.88 27.04
C ILE A 344 12.04 2.73 25.76
N ILE A 345 11.40 2.98 24.62
CA ILE A 345 12.07 2.99 23.31
C ILE A 345 12.72 4.35 23.11
N GLU A 346 11.93 5.42 23.14
CA GLU A 346 12.42 6.79 22.94
C GLU A 346 11.42 7.83 23.42
N THR A 347 11.90 9.02 23.82
CA THR A 347 11.06 10.17 24.18
C THR A 347 11.24 11.32 23.20
N TYR A 348 10.15 11.97 22.84
CA TYR A 348 10.08 13.04 21.85
C TYR A 348 9.43 14.29 22.45
N ASP A 349 9.95 15.45 22.05
CA ASP A 349 9.34 16.75 22.34
C ASP A 349 8.49 17.21 21.14
N LEU A 350 7.18 17.38 21.34
CA LEU A 350 6.27 17.85 20.30
C LEU A 350 6.21 19.38 20.21
N GLY A 351 6.93 20.11 21.07
CA GLY A 351 6.98 21.57 21.07
C GLY A 351 7.76 22.15 19.90
N ASP A 352 8.85 21.50 19.49
CA ASP A 352 9.66 21.92 18.35
C ASP A 352 9.41 21.07 17.10
N LEU A 353 9.88 21.55 15.95
CA LEU A 353 9.65 20.86 14.66
C LEU A 353 10.51 19.60 14.51
N ASN A 354 11.74 19.60 15.03
CA ASN A 354 12.64 18.45 14.95
C ASN A 354 12.07 17.26 15.71
N GLY A 355 11.60 17.50 16.94
CA GLY A 355 10.98 16.47 17.77
C GLY A 355 9.69 15.94 17.15
N ARG A 356 8.84 16.81 16.56
CA ARG A 356 7.65 16.38 15.80
C ARG A 356 7.98 15.55 14.56
N LEU A 357 8.99 15.93 13.78
CA LEU A 357 9.41 15.17 12.60
C LEU A 357 10.04 13.82 12.99
N SER A 358 10.82 13.80 14.06
CA SER A 358 11.43 12.58 14.61
C SER A 358 10.37 11.63 15.13
N PHE A 359 9.36 12.15 15.84
CA PHE A 359 8.22 11.37 16.30
C PHE A 359 7.36 10.85 15.13
N PHE A 360 7.13 11.68 14.11
CA PHE A 360 6.43 11.30 12.90
C PHE A 360 7.13 10.13 12.19
N LEU A 361 8.45 10.22 11.99
CA LEU A 361 9.27 9.13 11.44
C LEU A 361 9.12 7.85 12.27
N ALA A 362 9.27 7.98 13.59
CA ALA A 362 9.19 6.86 14.51
C ALA A 362 7.84 6.15 14.45
N LEU A 363 6.73 6.89 14.40
CA LEU A 363 5.38 6.33 14.28
C LEU A 363 5.13 5.62 12.95
N LEU A 364 5.64 6.16 11.84
CA LEU A 364 5.55 5.50 10.54
C LEU A 364 6.31 4.17 10.54
N ASN A 365 7.55 4.16 11.02
CA ASN A 365 8.34 2.95 11.17
C ASN A 365 7.72 1.96 12.17
N LEU A 366 7.19 2.44 13.30
CA LEU A 366 6.48 1.64 14.30
C LEU A 366 5.28 0.92 13.67
N SER A 367 4.52 1.62 12.82
CA SER A 367 3.32 1.05 12.19
C SER A 367 3.61 -0.16 11.28
N THR A 368 4.82 -0.26 10.73
CA THR A 368 5.26 -1.42 9.93
C THR A 368 5.33 -2.72 10.75
N LEU A 369 5.50 -2.60 12.07
CA LEU A 369 5.59 -3.74 12.99
C LEU A 369 4.23 -4.25 13.45
N PHE A 370 3.12 -3.54 13.18
CA PHE A 370 1.81 -3.93 13.71
C PHE A 370 1.34 -5.27 13.15
N ARG A 371 1.52 -5.51 11.85
CA ARG A 371 1.14 -6.78 11.22
C ARG A 371 1.89 -7.98 11.80
N PRO A 372 3.23 -8.03 11.78
CA PRO A 372 3.96 -9.18 12.30
C PRO A 372 3.74 -9.40 13.81
N VAL A 373 3.50 -8.34 14.61
CA VAL A 373 3.11 -8.49 16.02
C VAL A 373 1.70 -9.10 16.16
N VAL A 374 0.72 -8.57 15.44
CA VAL A 374 -0.68 -9.02 15.55
C VAL A 374 -0.88 -10.42 14.99
N ASP A 375 -0.13 -10.81 13.95
CA ASP A 375 -0.17 -12.14 13.37
C ASP A 375 0.31 -13.24 14.37
N LEU A 376 0.99 -12.87 15.47
CA LEU A 376 1.40 -13.77 16.57
C LEU A 376 0.37 -13.88 17.71
N ILE A 377 -0.67 -13.04 17.71
CA ILE A 377 -1.66 -12.95 18.77
C ILE A 377 -2.92 -13.69 18.31
N GLN A 378 -3.41 -14.67 19.08
CA GLN A 378 -4.68 -15.30 18.75
C GLN A 378 -5.81 -14.28 18.93
N PRO A 379 -6.81 -14.27 18.03
CA PRO A 379 -7.97 -13.40 18.21
C PRO A 379 -8.60 -13.67 19.57
N LEU A 380 -8.71 -12.63 20.41
CA LEU A 380 -9.49 -12.68 21.64
C LEU A 380 -10.97 -12.83 21.24
N ASP A 381 -11.46 -14.08 21.14
CA ASP A 381 -12.86 -14.42 20.87
C ASP A 381 -13.81 -14.05 22.02
N ILE A 382 -13.33 -13.34 23.03
CA ILE A 382 -14.06 -13.04 24.26
C ILE A 382 -14.23 -11.52 24.36
N LEU A 383 -15.49 -11.09 24.28
CA LEU A 383 -15.92 -9.82 24.83
C LEU A 383 -15.68 -9.84 26.35
N GLU A 384 -14.84 -8.94 26.86
CA GLU A 384 -14.59 -8.72 28.30
C GLU A 384 -15.82 -8.10 29.01
N TYR A 385 -17.03 -8.62 28.76
CA TYR A 385 -18.24 -8.17 29.45
C TYR A 385 -18.36 -8.85 30.82
N GLY A 386 -18.08 -8.09 31.87
CA GLY A 386 -18.83 -8.20 33.12
C GLY A 386 -20.06 -7.29 33.02
N THR A 387 -21.27 -7.86 33.12
CA THR A 387 -22.49 -7.08 33.27
C THR A 387 -22.40 -6.23 34.54
N ILE A 388 -22.39 -4.91 34.43
CA ILE A 388 -22.66 -4.04 35.59
C ILE A 388 -24.18 -4.02 35.74
N GLU A 389 -24.71 -4.81 36.65
CA GLU A 389 -26.06 -4.57 37.17
C GLU A 389 -26.04 -3.21 37.86
N ARG A 390 -26.65 -2.19 37.23
CA ARG A 390 -27.03 -0.99 37.97
C ARG A 390 -28.03 -1.45 39.01
N GLY A 391 -27.63 -1.41 40.28
CA GLY A 391 -28.58 -1.50 41.38
C GLY A 391 -29.64 -0.45 41.14
N ASN A 392 -30.88 -0.88 40.89
CA ASN A 392 -32.02 0.01 40.92
C ASN A 392 -32.05 0.61 42.34
N GLU A 393 -31.68 1.89 42.45
CA GLU A 393 -32.13 2.70 43.58
C GLU A 393 -33.65 2.83 43.45
N HIS A 394 -34.35 1.82 43.94
CA HIS A 394 -35.76 1.94 44.25
C HIS A 394 -35.90 2.88 45.44
N ALA A 395 -36.59 3.99 45.16
CA ALA A 395 -37.52 4.69 46.04
C ALA A 395 -37.55 4.21 47.50
N LYS A 396 -37.22 5.14 48.40
CA LYS A 396 -38.04 5.48 49.55
C LYS A 396 -37.92 6.96 49.88
#